data_AF-A0A3D2RW96-F1
#
_entry.id   AF-A0A3D2RW96-F1
#
_cell.length_a   1.000
_cell.length_b   1.000
_cell.length_c   1.000
_cell.angle_alpha   90.00
_cell.angle_beta   90.00
_cell.angle_gamma   90.00
#
_symmetry.space_group_name_H-M   'P 1'
#
loop_
_entity.id
_entity.type
_entity.pdbx_description
1 polymer ?
#
loop_
_entity_poly.entity_id
_entity_poly.type
_entity_poly.pdbx_seq_one_letter_code
_entity_poly.pdbx_strand_id
1 'polypeptide(L)'
;MTKFTPICPLMLVATLFGFSEHPLGAVPQQPMLDSYEQFGNIDQAAEILRKQTAEAKTHSFSRDWFDWEFLLRRYVDEGRRDENALKMLAAYFRGAIFDRYRTLESQGEGEMFYIFNTSMDGEPKSWGSSGKVFLHDVHGGGGHGGWGSHARMLIYEELIKQGILSKEEQVLFRKIVVQSLSEDFLDFNCLERGANNRPYKNTGGIAAAVRIFPHMPRVKELKAWIERQWRELVEHGDIFEVNHFPYGGLHLSGMFDIASETGKIKEPANRKLIYTMARRYVLLNHGMGVRGNPNAAAQANVNFTTKEMFDNPWHSPYYGDTLVPDFWYRAAQEFR
;
A
#
# COMPACT_ATOMS: atom_id res chain seq x y z
N MET A 1 -37.78 -2.40 -41.51
CA MET A 1 -36.78 -3.43 -41.11
C MET A 1 -35.40 -2.84 -41.33
N THR A 2 -34.79 -2.32 -40.28
CA THR A 2 -33.44 -1.74 -40.32
C THR A 2 -32.68 -2.25 -39.11
N LYS A 3 -31.47 -2.73 -39.41
CA LYS A 3 -30.66 -3.66 -38.64
C LYS A 3 -30.04 -2.98 -37.42
N PHE A 4 -30.00 -3.72 -36.31
CA PHE A 4 -29.13 -3.45 -35.17
C PHE A 4 -27.66 -3.60 -35.59
N THR A 5 -26.85 -2.61 -35.27
CA THR A 5 -25.39 -2.69 -35.29
C THR A 5 -24.92 -2.70 -33.82
N PRO A 6 -24.07 -3.66 -33.39
CA PRO A 6 -23.58 -3.67 -32.02
C PRO A 6 -22.48 -2.61 -31.85
N ILE A 7 -22.61 -1.78 -30.82
CA ILE A 7 -21.60 -0.79 -30.43
C ILE A 7 -20.48 -1.54 -29.68
N CYS A 8 -19.26 -1.37 -30.19
CA CYS A 8 -18.01 -1.85 -29.62
C CYS A 8 -17.72 -1.12 -28.28
N PRO A 9 -17.44 -1.81 -27.16
CA PRO A 9 -17.12 -1.14 -25.90
C PRO A 9 -15.61 -0.88 -25.86
N LEU A 10 -15.15 0.14 -26.58
CA LEU A 10 -13.86 0.76 -26.34
C LEU A 10 -14.05 2.27 -26.51
N MET A 11 -13.72 3.01 -25.45
CA MET A 11 -13.82 4.47 -25.25
C MET A 11 -15.02 4.96 -24.43
N LEU A 12 -14.75 5.29 -23.17
CA LEU A 12 -15.22 6.44 -22.37
C LEU A 12 -14.60 6.25 -20.96
N VAL A 13 -13.95 7.18 -20.26
CA VAL A 13 -13.98 8.65 -20.20
C VAL A 13 -12.61 9.14 -19.73
N ALA A 14 -12.06 10.17 -20.38
CA ALA A 14 -11.09 11.08 -19.77
C ALA A 14 -11.85 12.26 -19.16
N THR A 15 -11.50 12.73 -17.95
CA THR A 15 -11.28 14.17 -17.64
C THR A 15 -11.05 14.48 -16.15
N LEU A 16 -9.92 15.18 -15.92
CA LEU A 16 -9.73 16.43 -15.13
C LEU A 16 -9.61 16.40 -13.59
N PHE A 17 -8.65 17.24 -13.16
CA PHE A 17 -8.07 17.48 -11.82
C PHE A 17 -7.04 16.40 -11.42
N GLY A 18 -5.75 16.66 -11.19
CA GLY A 18 -4.99 17.86 -10.83
C GLY A 18 -3.94 17.40 -9.82
N PHE A 19 -2.67 17.37 -10.23
CA PHE A 19 -1.49 16.76 -9.56
C PHE A 19 -1.29 15.25 -9.77
N SER A 20 -1.05 14.91 -11.02
CA SER A 20 -0.15 13.82 -11.35
C SER A 20 0.89 14.35 -12.33
N GLU A 21 2.12 14.55 -11.85
CA GLU A 21 3.26 14.44 -12.75
C GLU A 21 3.45 12.95 -13.05
N HIS A 22 2.60 12.41 -13.94
CA HIS A 22 2.92 11.16 -14.60
C HIS A 22 4.13 11.44 -15.49
N PRO A 23 5.25 10.71 -15.34
CA PRO A 23 6.30 10.74 -16.34
C PRO A 23 5.67 10.35 -17.68
N LEU A 24 5.86 11.21 -18.69
CA LEU A 24 5.48 10.98 -20.07
C LEU A 24 6.01 9.61 -20.53
N GLY A 25 5.14 8.59 -20.53
CA GLY A 25 5.50 7.23 -20.92
C GLY A 25 4.75 6.08 -20.23
N ALA A 26 3.94 6.34 -19.21
CA ALA A 26 3.14 5.29 -18.57
C ALA A 26 2.00 4.81 -19.50
N VAL A 27 2.03 3.53 -19.89
CA VAL A 27 0.87 2.84 -20.47
C VAL A 27 -0.23 2.85 -19.40
N PRO A 28 -1.48 3.26 -19.72
CA PRO A 28 -2.54 3.29 -18.72
C PRO A 28 -2.76 1.88 -18.17
N GLN A 29 -2.46 1.67 -16.88
CA GLN A 29 -2.96 0.50 -16.16
C GLN A 29 -4.50 0.57 -16.17
N GLN A 30 -5.17 -0.55 -16.40
CA GLN A 30 -6.62 -0.60 -16.20
C GLN A 30 -6.92 -0.18 -14.75
N PRO A 31 -7.89 0.73 -14.51
CA PRO A 31 -8.26 1.11 -13.16
C PRO A 31 -8.77 -0.13 -12.41
N MET A 32 -8.36 -0.27 -11.15
CA MET A 32 -8.90 -1.27 -10.23
C MET A 32 -10.41 -1.08 -10.09
N LEU A 33 -11.15 -2.18 -10.06
CA LEU A 33 -12.61 -2.17 -9.92
C LEU A 33 -13.03 -2.66 -8.54
N ASP A 34 -14.06 -2.02 -8.03
CA ASP A 34 -14.72 -2.30 -6.76
C ASP A 34 -15.16 -3.76 -6.58
N SER A 35 -15.51 -4.42 -7.68
CA SER A 35 -15.80 -5.86 -7.76
C SER A 35 -15.44 -6.34 -9.16
N TYR A 36 -15.20 -7.64 -9.30
CA TYR A 36 -14.97 -8.31 -10.57
C TYR A 36 -16.02 -9.38 -10.89
N GLU A 37 -17.13 -9.47 -10.13
CA GLU A 37 -18.23 -10.42 -10.40
C GLU A 37 -18.85 -10.23 -11.79
N GLN A 38 -18.78 -9.02 -12.35
CA GLN A 38 -19.30 -8.69 -13.68
C GLN A 38 -18.53 -9.36 -14.84
N PHE A 39 -17.34 -9.90 -14.60
CA PHE A 39 -16.54 -10.52 -15.67
C PHE A 39 -16.93 -11.99 -15.86
N GLY A 40 -17.55 -12.27 -17.01
CA GLY A 40 -17.85 -13.66 -17.42
C GLY A 40 -16.60 -14.50 -17.75
N ASN A 41 -15.46 -13.88 -18.07
CA ASN A 41 -14.17 -14.55 -18.27
C ASN A 41 -13.05 -13.81 -17.52
N ILE A 42 -13.03 -13.99 -16.20
CA ILE A 42 -12.02 -13.38 -15.33
C ILE A 42 -10.60 -13.91 -15.59
N ASP A 43 -10.45 -15.16 -16.05
CA ASP A 43 -9.14 -15.79 -16.23
C ASP A 43 -8.33 -15.09 -17.32
N GLN A 44 -9.00 -14.67 -18.41
CA GLN A 44 -8.36 -13.86 -19.45
C GLN A 44 -7.95 -12.48 -18.93
N ALA A 45 -8.79 -11.83 -18.11
CA ALA A 45 -8.48 -10.52 -17.53
C ALA A 45 -7.29 -10.62 -16.56
N ALA A 46 -7.26 -11.66 -15.73
CA ALA A 46 -6.17 -11.95 -14.81
C ALA A 46 -4.85 -12.21 -15.54
N GLU A 47 -4.87 -12.98 -16.64
CA GLU A 47 -3.67 -13.24 -17.44
C GLU A 47 -3.13 -11.96 -18.10
N ILE A 48 -4.02 -11.12 -18.66
CA ILE A 48 -3.64 -9.82 -19.24
C ILE A 48 -3.02 -8.92 -18.17
N LEU A 49 -3.66 -8.81 -17.00
CA LEU A 49 -3.16 -8.02 -15.89
C LEU A 49 -1.76 -8.49 -15.45
N ARG A 50 -1.61 -9.78 -15.17
CA ARG A 50 -0.33 -10.36 -14.76
C ARG A 50 0.78 -10.02 -15.75
N LYS A 51 0.52 -10.24 -17.03
CA LYS A 51 1.47 -9.96 -18.12
C LYS A 51 1.83 -8.48 -18.19
N GLN A 52 0.83 -7.59 -18.19
CA GLN A 52 1.05 -6.15 -18.24
C GLN A 52 1.85 -5.63 -17.05
N THR A 53 1.55 -6.11 -15.85
CA THR A 53 2.28 -5.75 -14.63
C THR A 53 3.73 -6.24 -14.68
N ALA A 54 3.96 -7.46 -15.15
CA ALA A 54 5.31 -8.04 -15.27
C ALA A 54 6.17 -7.34 -16.33
N GLU A 55 5.59 -7.02 -17.50
CA GLU A 55 6.29 -6.45 -18.65
C GLU A 55 6.45 -4.91 -18.56
N ALA A 56 5.80 -4.27 -17.60
CA ALA A 56 5.94 -2.83 -17.39
C ALA A 56 7.42 -2.46 -17.17
N LYS A 57 7.91 -1.40 -17.83
CA LYS A 57 9.31 -0.95 -17.66
C LYS A 57 9.58 -0.54 -16.21
N THR A 58 8.61 0.13 -15.59
CA THR A 58 8.65 0.58 -14.19
C THR A 58 7.35 0.16 -13.49
N HIS A 59 7.42 -0.01 -12.18
CA HIS A 59 6.30 -0.38 -11.32
C HIS A 59 6.39 0.40 -10.01
N SER A 60 5.35 1.16 -9.62
CA SER A 60 5.44 1.86 -8.35
C SER A 60 5.27 0.88 -7.19
N PHE A 61 6.31 0.74 -6.37
CA PHE A 61 6.21 -0.04 -5.13
C PHE A 61 5.48 0.73 -4.02
N SER A 62 5.08 1.97 -4.29
CA SER A 62 4.35 2.81 -3.33
C SER A 62 2.83 2.74 -3.57
N ARG A 63 2.28 3.72 -4.28
CA ARG A 63 0.84 4.00 -4.40
C ARG A 63 0.07 2.98 -5.22
N ASP A 64 0.70 2.34 -6.21
CA ASP A 64 0.02 1.35 -7.06
C ASP A 64 -0.57 0.19 -6.25
N TRP A 65 -0.08 -0.05 -5.02
CA TRP A 65 -0.55 -1.12 -4.14
C TRP A 65 -1.77 -0.76 -3.28
N PHE A 66 -2.12 0.52 -3.16
CA PHE A 66 -3.20 0.97 -2.27
C PHE A 66 -4.56 0.47 -2.71
N ASP A 67 -4.83 0.53 -4.02
CA ASP A 67 -6.09 0.04 -4.58
C ASP A 67 -6.22 -1.49 -4.41
N TRP A 68 -5.12 -2.24 -4.54
CA TRP A 68 -5.13 -3.68 -4.31
C TRP A 68 -5.30 -4.05 -2.83
N GLU A 69 -4.74 -3.26 -1.90
CA GLU A 69 -5.04 -3.41 -0.47
C GLU A 69 -6.53 -3.20 -0.19
N PHE A 70 -7.11 -2.16 -0.81
CA PHE A 70 -8.51 -1.84 -0.65
C PHE A 70 -9.42 -2.95 -1.18
N LEU A 71 -9.12 -3.48 -2.38
CA LEU A 71 -9.81 -4.63 -2.95
C LEU A 71 -9.73 -5.87 -2.03
N LEU A 72 -8.53 -6.15 -1.49
CA LEU A 72 -8.34 -7.25 -0.54
C LEU A 72 -9.23 -7.10 0.70
N ARG A 73 -9.25 -5.91 1.31
CA ARG A 73 -10.06 -5.68 2.51
C ARG A 73 -11.54 -5.89 2.21
N ARG A 74 -12.03 -5.33 1.11
CA ARG A 74 -13.41 -5.51 0.68
C ARG A 74 -13.74 -6.98 0.48
N TYR A 75 -12.90 -7.72 -0.25
CA TYR A 75 -13.04 -9.15 -0.42
C TYR A 75 -13.16 -9.88 0.92
N VAL A 76 -12.30 -9.57 1.89
CA VAL A 76 -12.33 -10.19 3.23
C VAL A 76 -13.62 -9.85 3.99
N ASP A 77 -14.00 -8.58 4.02
CA ASP A 77 -15.11 -8.06 4.83
C ASP A 77 -16.48 -8.40 4.27
N GLU A 78 -16.59 -8.53 2.94
CA GLU A 78 -17.79 -9.06 2.29
C GLU A 78 -17.88 -10.59 2.37
N GLY A 79 -17.09 -11.22 3.25
CA GLY A 79 -17.17 -12.65 3.50
C GLY A 79 -16.54 -13.51 2.40
N ARG A 80 -15.59 -12.96 1.64
CA ARG A 80 -14.81 -13.68 0.61
C ARG A 80 -15.65 -14.21 -0.55
N ARG A 81 -16.72 -13.48 -0.91
CA ARG A 81 -17.69 -13.91 -1.93
C ARG A 81 -17.20 -13.67 -3.36
N ASP A 82 -16.50 -12.57 -3.61
CA ASP A 82 -15.97 -12.24 -4.94
C ASP A 82 -14.69 -13.05 -5.25
N GLU A 83 -14.86 -14.29 -5.75
CA GLU A 83 -13.74 -15.13 -6.18
C GLU A 83 -12.94 -14.51 -7.35
N ASN A 84 -13.57 -13.63 -8.13
CA ASN A 84 -12.90 -12.95 -9.24
C ASN A 84 -11.91 -11.90 -8.72
N ALA A 85 -12.24 -11.19 -7.64
CA ALA A 85 -11.31 -10.28 -6.96
C ALA A 85 -10.06 -11.03 -6.46
N LEU A 86 -10.22 -12.24 -5.91
CA LEU A 86 -9.10 -13.09 -5.48
C LEU A 86 -8.17 -13.44 -6.64
N LYS A 87 -8.72 -13.77 -7.82
CA LYS A 87 -7.93 -14.04 -9.03
C LYS A 87 -7.14 -12.82 -9.51
N MET A 88 -7.74 -11.63 -9.45
CA MET A 88 -7.07 -10.38 -9.83
C MET A 88 -5.95 -10.01 -8.85
N LEU A 89 -6.18 -10.16 -7.55
CA LEU A 89 -5.15 -10.00 -6.51
C LEU A 89 -3.97 -10.95 -6.75
N ALA A 90 -4.25 -12.22 -7.07
CA ALA A 90 -3.22 -13.20 -7.39
C ALA A 90 -2.43 -12.84 -8.65
N ALA A 91 -3.12 -12.41 -9.71
CA ALA A 91 -2.50 -12.00 -10.96
C ALA A 91 -1.57 -10.79 -10.79
N TYR A 92 -2.06 -9.73 -10.15
CA TYR A 92 -1.27 -8.54 -9.88
C TYR A 92 -0.05 -8.87 -9.00
N PHE A 93 -0.26 -9.62 -7.91
CA PHE A 93 0.82 -10.00 -7.00
C PHE A 93 1.91 -10.82 -7.71
N ARG A 94 1.51 -11.82 -8.51
CA ARG A 94 2.46 -12.64 -9.29
C ARG A 94 3.24 -11.80 -10.30
N GLY A 95 2.58 -10.91 -11.03
CA GLY A 95 3.23 -10.05 -12.02
C GLY A 95 4.19 -9.04 -11.38
N ALA A 96 3.72 -8.34 -10.35
CA ALA A 96 4.49 -7.27 -9.69
C ALA A 96 5.68 -7.79 -8.87
N ILE A 97 5.58 -9.01 -8.32
CA ILE A 97 6.60 -9.57 -7.43
C ILE A 97 7.38 -10.69 -8.10
N PHE A 98 6.72 -11.81 -8.43
CA PHE A 98 7.44 -13.02 -8.84
C PHE A 98 7.99 -12.93 -10.25
N ASP A 99 7.21 -12.48 -11.21
CA ASP A 99 7.64 -12.46 -12.61
C ASP A 99 8.66 -11.34 -12.85
N ARG A 100 8.48 -10.19 -12.17
CA ARG A 100 9.49 -9.13 -12.12
C ARG A 100 10.79 -9.60 -11.47
N TYR A 101 10.72 -10.29 -10.32
CA TYR A 101 11.91 -10.86 -9.68
C TYR A 101 12.65 -11.83 -10.61
N ARG A 102 11.93 -12.77 -11.25
CA ARG A 102 12.53 -13.75 -12.17
C ARG A 102 13.17 -13.08 -13.38
N THR A 103 12.57 -12.02 -13.90
CA THR A 103 13.14 -11.21 -14.99
C THR A 103 14.47 -10.61 -14.57
N LEU A 104 14.54 -9.97 -13.39
CA LEU A 104 15.78 -9.43 -12.84
C LEU A 104 16.79 -10.54 -12.54
N GLU A 105 16.37 -11.68 -12.00
CA GLU A 105 17.24 -12.83 -11.74
C GLU A 105 17.89 -13.34 -13.04
N SER A 106 17.14 -13.42 -14.13
CA SER A 106 17.67 -13.80 -15.46
C SER A 106 18.69 -12.81 -16.03
N GLN A 107 18.67 -11.56 -15.56
CA GLN A 107 19.59 -10.48 -15.93
C GLN A 107 20.79 -10.38 -14.96
N GLY A 108 20.84 -11.25 -13.93
CA GLY A 108 21.81 -11.17 -12.85
C GLY A 108 21.61 -9.97 -11.93
N GLU A 109 20.36 -9.54 -11.75
CA GLU A 109 19.92 -8.39 -10.94
C GLU A 109 18.92 -8.79 -9.84
N GLY A 110 18.65 -10.10 -9.69
CA GLY A 110 17.70 -10.61 -8.69
C GLY A 110 18.05 -10.21 -7.26
N GLU A 111 19.34 -10.15 -6.92
CA GLU A 111 19.81 -9.70 -5.60
C GLU A 111 19.58 -8.21 -5.33
N MET A 112 19.33 -7.41 -6.37
CA MET A 112 19.03 -5.99 -6.25
C MET A 112 17.53 -5.76 -5.96
N PHE A 113 16.66 -6.76 -6.14
CA PHE A 113 15.21 -6.59 -5.95
C PHE A 113 14.82 -6.44 -4.48
N TYR A 114 13.98 -5.47 -4.15
CA TYR A 114 13.46 -5.27 -2.80
C TYR A 114 12.02 -4.73 -2.79
N ILE A 115 11.27 -5.08 -1.73
CA ILE A 115 9.84 -4.80 -1.63
C ILE A 115 9.44 -3.97 -0.40
N PHE A 116 10.41 -3.50 0.39
CA PHE A 116 10.21 -2.60 1.53
C PHE A 116 10.83 -1.23 1.27
N ASN A 117 10.77 -0.36 2.28
CA ASN A 117 11.60 0.83 2.33
C ASN A 117 13.08 0.47 2.26
N THR A 118 13.91 1.40 1.79
CA THR A 118 15.36 1.26 1.79
C THR A 118 16.05 2.48 2.41
N SER A 119 17.25 2.27 2.95
CA SER A 119 18.18 3.33 3.37
C SER A 119 19.14 3.76 2.26
N MET A 120 18.96 3.27 1.04
CA MET A 120 19.78 3.59 -0.12
C MET A 120 19.29 4.89 -0.80
N ASP A 121 19.38 6.01 -0.10
CA ASP A 121 18.96 7.32 -0.63
C ASP A 121 20.12 8.07 -1.31
N GLY A 122 19.82 8.69 -2.45
CA GLY A 122 20.51 9.90 -2.94
C GLY A 122 21.68 9.75 -3.91
N GLU A 123 22.43 8.64 -3.89
CA GLU A 123 23.51 8.41 -4.85
C GLU A 123 23.38 7.04 -5.54
N PRO A 124 23.80 6.91 -6.81
CA PRO A 124 23.86 5.61 -7.49
C PRO A 124 24.84 4.71 -6.72
N LYS A 125 24.34 3.97 -5.73
CA LYS A 125 25.13 2.94 -5.07
C LYS A 125 25.33 1.83 -6.09
N SER A 126 26.58 1.63 -6.50
CA SER A 126 26.97 0.42 -7.20
C SER A 126 26.69 -0.77 -6.28
N TRP A 127 25.89 -1.74 -6.72
CA TRP A 127 25.64 -2.95 -5.95
C TRP A 127 26.89 -3.85 -5.96
N GLY A 128 27.50 -4.00 -4.78
CA GLY A 128 28.72 -4.79 -4.60
C GLY A 128 29.85 -4.39 -5.56
N SER A 129 30.69 -5.35 -5.93
CA SER A 129 31.80 -5.16 -6.88
C SER A 129 31.38 -5.20 -8.36
N SER A 130 30.08 -5.32 -8.65
CA SER A 130 29.56 -5.55 -10.00
C SER A 130 29.44 -4.29 -10.87
N GLY A 131 29.49 -3.09 -10.24
CA GLY A 131 29.30 -1.82 -10.93
C GLY A 131 27.86 -1.53 -11.39
N LYS A 132 26.88 -2.40 -11.09
CA LYS A 132 25.46 -2.20 -11.44
C LYS A 132 24.80 -1.14 -10.57
N VAL A 133 23.90 -0.35 -11.17
CA VAL A 133 23.27 0.82 -10.53
C VAL A 133 21.82 0.52 -10.16
N PHE A 134 21.40 0.90 -8.95
CA PHE A 134 20.01 0.84 -8.55
C PHE A 134 19.12 1.76 -9.39
N LEU A 135 18.15 1.13 -10.05
CA LEU A 135 17.06 1.79 -10.74
C LEU A 135 15.77 1.79 -9.89
N HIS A 136 15.25 2.99 -9.63
CA HIS A 136 13.97 3.21 -8.95
C HIS A 136 12.81 2.63 -9.75
N ASP A 137 11.83 2.03 -9.07
CA ASP A 137 10.65 1.35 -9.64
C ASP A 137 10.97 0.22 -10.64
N VAL A 138 12.25 -0.17 -10.74
CA VAL A 138 12.69 -1.38 -11.43
C VAL A 138 13.03 -2.45 -10.40
N HIS A 139 13.95 -2.13 -9.49
CA HIS A 139 14.39 -3.00 -8.41
C HIS A 139 13.54 -2.86 -7.14
N GLY A 140 12.97 -1.68 -6.92
CA GLY A 140 12.18 -1.33 -5.75
C GLY A 140 11.90 0.19 -5.74
N GLY A 141 11.02 0.65 -4.84
CA GLY A 141 10.51 2.03 -4.87
C GLY A 141 11.28 3.05 -4.02
N GLY A 142 12.52 2.79 -3.62
CA GLY A 142 13.31 3.70 -2.80
C GLY A 142 12.66 4.03 -1.44
N GLY A 143 12.93 5.24 -0.93
CA GLY A 143 12.39 5.74 0.34
C GLY A 143 10.85 5.80 0.45
N HIS A 144 10.14 5.83 -0.68
CA HIS A 144 8.66 5.79 -0.73
C HIS A 144 8.12 4.39 -1.06
N GLY A 145 8.97 3.48 -1.52
CA GLY A 145 8.60 2.11 -1.89
C GLY A 145 8.04 1.32 -0.72
N GLY A 146 8.38 1.68 0.52
CA GLY A 146 7.80 1.05 1.70
C GLY A 146 6.31 1.35 1.92
N TRP A 147 5.72 2.37 1.29
CA TRP A 147 4.32 2.72 1.54
C TRP A 147 3.32 1.63 1.17
N GLY A 148 3.57 0.89 0.08
CA GLY A 148 2.76 -0.25 -0.33
C GLY A 148 3.15 -1.59 0.31
N SER A 149 4.11 -1.60 1.25
CA SER A 149 4.68 -2.85 1.76
C SER A 149 3.71 -3.64 2.64
N HIS A 150 2.84 -2.95 3.38
CA HIS A 150 1.80 -3.61 4.16
C HIS A 150 0.81 -4.37 3.26
N ALA A 151 0.32 -3.73 2.20
CA ALA A 151 -0.54 -4.34 1.18
C ALA A 151 0.05 -5.65 0.62
N ARG A 152 1.33 -5.63 0.24
CA ARG A 152 2.04 -6.81 -0.28
C ARG A 152 1.99 -7.98 0.70
N MET A 153 2.22 -7.70 1.99
CA MET A 153 2.22 -8.73 3.03
C MET A 153 0.82 -9.28 3.29
N LEU A 154 -0.21 -8.43 3.33
CA LEU A 154 -1.59 -8.86 3.52
C LEU A 154 -2.12 -9.68 2.35
N ILE A 155 -1.83 -9.25 1.11
CA ILE A 155 -2.22 -9.98 -0.10
C ILE A 155 -1.55 -11.36 -0.10
N TYR A 156 -0.25 -11.43 0.19
CA TYR A 156 0.46 -12.71 0.32
C TYR A 156 -0.20 -13.65 1.34
N GLU A 157 -0.52 -13.14 2.54
CA GLU A 157 -1.14 -13.93 3.60
C GLU A 157 -2.51 -14.47 3.20
N GLU A 158 -3.36 -13.65 2.58
CA GLU A 158 -4.68 -14.09 2.11
C GLU A 158 -4.54 -15.10 0.96
N LEU A 159 -3.62 -14.89 0.01
CA LEU A 159 -3.41 -15.84 -1.09
C LEU A 159 -2.90 -17.21 -0.60
N ILE A 160 -2.12 -17.26 0.49
CA ILE A 160 -1.78 -18.52 1.16
C ILE A 160 -3.00 -19.13 1.82
N LYS A 161 -3.75 -18.34 2.57
CA LYS A 161 -4.93 -18.78 3.31
C LYS A 161 -5.98 -19.42 2.38
N GLN A 162 -6.11 -18.88 1.18
CA GLN A 162 -6.99 -19.40 0.13
C GLN A 162 -6.37 -20.53 -0.72
N GLY A 163 -5.14 -20.97 -0.41
CA GLY A 163 -4.48 -22.06 -1.14
C GLY A 163 -4.04 -21.71 -2.57
N ILE A 164 -3.92 -20.43 -2.90
CA ILE A 164 -3.63 -19.95 -4.26
C ILE A 164 -2.14 -20.00 -4.59
N LEU A 165 -1.26 -19.72 -3.61
CA LEU A 165 0.20 -19.74 -3.83
C LEU A 165 0.79 -21.14 -3.64
N SER A 166 1.60 -21.57 -4.62
CA SER A 166 2.32 -22.83 -4.54
C SER A 166 3.39 -22.82 -3.44
N LYS A 167 3.94 -23.99 -3.08
CA LYS A 167 5.02 -24.06 -2.08
C LYS A 167 6.30 -23.36 -2.56
N GLU A 168 6.59 -23.45 -3.84
CA GLU A 168 7.71 -22.77 -4.49
C GLU A 168 7.53 -21.25 -4.45
N GLU A 169 6.31 -20.75 -4.70
CA GLU A 169 5.98 -19.33 -4.57
C GLU A 169 6.10 -18.82 -3.12
N GLN A 170 5.69 -19.64 -2.15
CA GLN A 170 5.84 -19.32 -0.73
C GLN A 170 7.32 -19.21 -0.33
N VAL A 171 8.15 -20.15 -0.79
CA VAL A 171 9.61 -20.14 -0.56
C VAL A 171 10.26 -18.93 -1.23
N LEU A 172 9.90 -18.63 -2.48
CA LEU A 172 10.41 -17.49 -3.22
C LEU A 172 10.05 -16.16 -2.55
N PHE A 173 8.79 -15.99 -2.13
CA PHE A 173 8.39 -14.76 -1.44
C PHE A 173 9.16 -14.57 -0.13
N ARG A 174 9.35 -15.65 0.64
CA ARG A 174 10.19 -15.60 1.85
C ARG A 174 11.63 -15.19 1.54
N LYS A 175 12.23 -15.70 0.45
CA LYS A 175 13.56 -15.29 -0.01
C LYS A 175 13.59 -13.78 -0.28
N ILE A 176 12.62 -13.26 -1.03
CA ILE A 176 12.52 -11.83 -1.37
C ILE A 176 12.36 -10.97 -0.11
N VAL A 177 11.50 -11.38 0.83
CA VAL A 177 11.29 -10.65 2.09
C VAL A 177 12.58 -10.59 2.92
N VAL A 178 13.27 -11.72 3.09
CA VAL A 178 14.53 -11.78 3.84
C VAL A 178 15.61 -10.92 3.18
N GLN A 179 15.74 -11.00 1.85
CA GLN A 179 16.67 -10.17 1.08
C GLN A 179 16.38 -8.69 1.30
N SER A 180 15.12 -8.27 1.13
CA SER A 180 14.69 -6.88 1.23
C SER A 180 14.87 -6.26 2.63
N LEU A 181 14.96 -7.08 3.68
CA LEU A 181 15.14 -6.65 5.07
C LEU A 181 16.59 -6.85 5.57
N SER A 182 17.51 -7.25 4.69
CA SER A 182 18.93 -7.34 5.00
C SER A 182 19.56 -5.96 5.21
N GLU A 183 20.76 -5.93 5.77
CA GLU A 183 21.51 -4.68 6.02
C GLU A 183 21.87 -3.95 4.73
N ASP A 184 21.98 -4.69 3.62
CA ASP A 184 22.30 -4.12 2.31
C ASP A 184 21.21 -3.16 1.83
N PHE A 185 19.94 -3.41 2.20
CA PHE A 185 18.80 -2.57 1.85
C PHE A 185 18.32 -1.68 2.98
N LEU A 186 18.43 -2.15 4.23
CA LEU A 186 17.77 -1.56 5.39
C LEU A 186 18.74 -1.38 6.57
N ASP A 187 19.38 -0.21 6.56
CA ASP A 187 20.16 0.33 7.67
C ASP A 187 19.32 1.33 8.48
N PHE A 188 18.93 0.93 9.69
CA PHE A 188 18.13 1.75 10.60
C PHE A 188 18.81 3.04 11.06
N ASN A 189 20.14 3.16 10.92
CA ASN A 189 20.86 4.39 11.27
C ASN A 189 20.67 5.49 10.22
N CYS A 190 20.28 5.11 9.01
CA CYS A 190 20.06 6.01 7.88
C CYS A 190 18.58 6.33 7.65
N LEU A 191 17.66 5.66 8.36
CA LEU A 191 16.23 5.88 8.19
C LEU A 191 15.74 7.11 8.95
N GLU A 192 14.80 7.82 8.33
CA GLU A 192 14.09 8.92 8.96
C GLU A 192 13.42 8.49 10.27
N ARG A 193 13.48 9.38 11.26
CA ARG A 193 12.78 9.27 12.53
C ARG A 193 11.83 10.45 12.69
N GLY A 194 10.66 10.18 13.28
CA GLY A 194 9.68 11.21 13.61
C GLY A 194 8.25 10.71 13.41
N ALA A 195 7.32 11.30 14.13
CA ALA A 195 5.88 11.03 14.03
C ALA A 195 5.26 11.68 12.78
N ASN A 196 5.60 11.15 11.60
CA ASN A 196 5.08 11.60 10.29
C ASN A 196 4.78 10.43 9.33
N ASN A 197 4.23 10.70 8.16
CA ASN A 197 3.81 9.66 7.22
C ASN A 197 4.89 8.66 6.81
N ARG A 198 6.14 9.11 6.57
CA ARG A 198 7.15 8.27 5.92
C ARG A 198 7.61 7.13 6.84
N PRO A 199 8.11 7.36 8.07
CA PRO A 199 8.51 6.28 8.96
C PRO A 199 7.36 5.32 9.27
N TYR A 200 6.13 5.80 9.39
CA TYR A 200 4.99 4.98 9.80
C TYR A 200 4.48 4.09 8.68
N LYS A 201 4.26 4.63 7.47
CA LYS A 201 3.88 3.79 6.32
C LYS A 201 4.98 2.80 5.95
N ASN A 202 6.25 3.20 6.06
CA ASN A 202 7.36 2.30 5.79
C ASN A 202 7.49 1.18 6.84
N THR A 203 7.13 1.44 8.10
CA THR A 203 7.24 0.45 9.19
C THR A 203 6.06 -0.52 9.23
N GLY A 204 4.88 -0.14 8.72
CA GLY A 204 3.70 -1.01 8.68
C GLY A 204 3.94 -2.37 8.02
N GLY A 205 4.55 -2.40 6.83
CA GLY A 205 4.89 -3.67 6.17
C GLY A 205 6.00 -4.45 6.87
N ILE A 206 6.94 -3.78 7.53
CA ILE A 206 7.96 -4.46 8.36
C ILE A 206 7.29 -5.16 9.53
N ALA A 207 6.31 -4.53 10.18
CA ALA A 207 5.54 -5.15 11.25
C ALA A 207 4.79 -6.40 10.77
N ALA A 208 4.13 -6.31 9.60
CA ALA A 208 3.48 -7.48 8.99
C ALA A 208 4.48 -8.60 8.66
N ALA A 209 5.65 -8.27 8.10
CA ALA A 209 6.70 -9.26 7.81
C ALA A 209 7.20 -9.96 9.08
N VAL A 210 7.39 -9.22 10.17
CA VAL A 210 7.77 -9.80 11.48
C VAL A 210 6.70 -10.74 12.02
N ARG A 211 5.41 -10.43 11.84
CA ARG A 211 4.31 -11.30 12.26
C ARG A 211 4.24 -12.57 11.41
N ILE A 212 4.34 -12.44 10.09
CA ILE A 212 4.20 -13.55 9.12
C ILE A 212 5.45 -14.45 9.14
N PHE A 213 6.64 -13.88 9.30
CA PHE A 213 7.92 -14.59 9.30
C PHE A 213 8.71 -14.39 10.60
N PRO A 214 8.25 -14.92 11.75
CA PRO A 214 8.81 -14.60 13.07
C PRO A 214 10.22 -15.16 13.32
N HIS A 215 10.73 -16.02 12.42
CA HIS A 215 12.03 -16.69 12.53
C HIS A 215 13.00 -16.28 11.40
N MET A 216 12.78 -15.13 10.77
CA MET A 216 13.74 -14.61 9.78
C MET A 216 14.99 -13.99 10.45
N PRO A 217 16.11 -13.87 9.72
CA PRO A 217 17.27 -13.11 10.19
C PRO A 217 16.88 -11.70 10.65
N ARG A 218 17.65 -11.14 11.60
CA ARG A 218 17.45 -9.77 12.14
C ARG A 218 16.08 -9.47 12.76
N VAL A 219 15.22 -10.47 12.99
CA VAL A 219 13.86 -10.24 13.56
C VAL A 219 13.88 -9.47 14.89
N LYS A 220 14.92 -9.64 15.72
CA LYS A 220 15.09 -8.88 16.97
C LYS A 220 15.31 -7.39 16.72
N GLU A 221 16.14 -7.05 15.73
CA GLU A 221 16.42 -5.66 15.33
C GLU A 221 15.18 -5.03 14.70
N LEU A 222 14.49 -5.75 13.81
CA LEU A 222 13.24 -5.30 13.17
C LEU A 222 12.17 -4.98 14.23
N LYS A 223 12.00 -5.86 15.22
CA LYS A 223 11.11 -5.61 16.37
C LYS A 223 11.53 -4.38 17.17
N ALA A 224 12.82 -4.24 17.46
CA ALA A 224 13.32 -3.07 18.19
C ALA A 224 13.10 -1.76 17.42
N TRP A 225 13.20 -1.78 16.08
CA TRP A 225 12.86 -0.63 15.23
C TRP A 225 11.37 -0.28 15.30
N ILE A 226 10.48 -1.27 15.16
CA ILE A 226 9.03 -1.07 15.26
C ILE A 226 8.65 -0.46 16.62
N GLU A 227 9.20 -1.00 17.71
CA GLU A 227 8.96 -0.47 19.06
C GLU A 227 9.52 0.94 19.24
N ARG A 228 10.68 1.23 18.65
CA ARG A 228 11.25 2.59 18.67
C ARG A 228 10.35 3.57 17.94
N GLN A 229 9.86 3.23 16.76
CA GLN A 229 8.95 4.10 16.01
C GLN A 229 7.63 4.32 16.74
N TRP A 230 7.04 3.27 17.33
CA TRP A 230 5.84 3.45 18.15
C TRP A 230 6.08 4.36 19.36
N ARG A 231 7.25 4.28 19.99
CA ARG A 231 7.61 5.13 21.13
C ARG A 231 7.67 6.61 20.74
N GLU A 232 8.20 6.95 19.57
CA GLU A 232 8.19 8.32 19.06
C GLU A 232 6.76 8.89 19.03
N LEU A 233 5.78 8.09 18.61
CA LEU A 233 4.36 8.47 18.62
C LEU A 233 3.86 8.79 20.02
N VAL A 234 4.15 7.90 20.97
CA VAL A 234 3.64 7.97 22.33
C VAL A 234 4.24 9.15 23.08
N GLU A 235 5.55 9.39 22.90
CA GLU A 235 6.28 10.43 23.61
C GLU A 235 6.06 11.84 23.02
N HIS A 236 6.01 11.95 21.69
CA HIS A 236 5.97 13.26 21.03
C HIS A 236 4.61 13.61 20.42
N GLY A 237 3.73 12.62 20.22
CA GLY A 237 2.48 12.79 19.50
C GLY A 237 2.70 13.19 18.04
N ASP A 238 1.60 13.46 17.33
CA ASP A 238 1.68 14.12 16.03
C ASP A 238 1.69 15.63 16.24
N ILE A 239 2.78 16.26 15.80
CA ILE A 239 2.99 17.70 15.91
C ILE A 239 2.52 18.47 14.67
N PHE A 240 2.33 17.84 13.49
CA PHE A 240 2.04 18.57 12.24
C PHE A 240 1.27 17.80 11.15
N GLU A 241 1.40 16.47 11.05
CA GLU A 241 1.02 15.68 9.88
C GLU A 241 -0.46 15.36 9.76
N VAL A 242 -1.14 15.07 10.88
CA VAL A 242 -2.60 14.85 10.92
C VAL A 242 -3.40 16.03 10.38
N ASN A 243 -2.77 17.20 10.20
CA ASN A 243 -3.41 18.37 9.63
C ASN A 243 -3.10 18.57 8.14
N HIS A 244 -2.33 17.68 7.51
CA HIS A 244 -1.87 17.85 6.13
C HIS A 244 -2.38 16.73 5.22
N PHE A 245 -3.32 17.03 4.32
CA PHE A 245 -3.70 16.10 3.25
C PHE A 245 -2.64 16.09 2.13
N PRO A 246 -2.24 14.94 1.57
CA PRO A 246 -2.67 13.56 1.90
C PRO A 246 -1.89 12.88 3.04
N TYR A 247 -0.79 13.50 3.51
CA TYR A 247 0.19 12.88 4.39
C TYR A 247 -0.35 12.44 5.75
N GLY A 248 -1.23 13.19 6.40
CA GLY A 248 -1.86 12.77 7.64
C GLY A 248 -2.68 11.49 7.49
N GLY A 249 -3.32 11.28 6.34
CA GLY A 249 -3.98 10.02 6.01
C GLY A 249 -3.01 8.84 5.93
N LEU A 250 -1.86 9.06 5.29
CA LEU A 250 -0.78 8.08 5.24
C LEU A 250 -0.20 7.81 6.64
N HIS A 251 0.08 8.84 7.43
CA HIS A 251 0.54 8.71 8.81
C HIS A 251 -0.41 7.86 9.65
N LEU A 252 -1.70 8.17 9.60
CA LEU A 252 -2.75 7.45 10.32
C LEU A 252 -2.88 6.00 9.85
N SER A 253 -2.86 5.75 8.54
CA SER A 253 -2.85 4.40 7.96
C SER A 253 -1.64 3.59 8.45
N GLY A 254 -0.43 4.16 8.42
CA GLY A 254 0.80 3.50 8.90
C GLY A 254 0.81 3.23 10.41
N MET A 255 0.27 4.16 11.21
CA MET A 255 0.05 3.94 12.63
C MET A 255 -0.90 2.76 12.87
N PHE A 256 -1.98 2.66 12.10
CA PHE A 256 -2.94 1.56 12.21
C PHE A 256 -2.33 0.22 11.77
N ASP A 257 -1.50 0.22 10.71
CA ASP A 257 -0.72 -0.94 10.25
C ASP A 257 0.14 -1.45 11.42
N ILE A 258 1.01 -0.61 11.99
CA ILE A 258 1.88 -1.00 13.12
C ILE A 258 1.04 -1.51 14.29
N ALA A 259 -0.02 -0.81 14.66
CA ALA A 259 -0.84 -1.16 15.83
C ALA A 259 -1.56 -2.50 15.68
N SER A 260 -2.05 -2.80 14.47
CA SER A 260 -2.75 -4.06 14.17
C SER A 260 -1.77 -5.23 14.16
N GLU A 261 -0.66 -5.07 13.45
CA GLU A 261 0.34 -6.14 13.23
C GLU A 261 1.12 -6.48 14.51
N THR A 262 1.28 -5.52 15.42
CA THR A 262 1.94 -5.73 16.73
C THR A 262 0.98 -6.06 17.87
N GLY A 263 -0.34 -6.01 17.63
CA GLY A 263 -1.37 -6.22 18.66
C GLY A 263 -1.59 -5.03 19.61
N LYS A 264 -0.86 -3.93 19.45
CA LYS A 264 -1.00 -2.70 20.26
C LYS A 264 -2.41 -2.12 20.20
N ILE A 265 -3.16 -2.34 19.12
CA ILE A 265 -4.57 -1.90 19.00
C ILE A 265 -5.48 -2.48 20.10
N LYS A 266 -5.10 -3.62 20.70
CA LYS A 266 -5.82 -4.27 21.80
C LYS A 266 -5.51 -3.68 23.17
N GLU A 267 -4.46 -2.87 23.30
CA GLU A 267 -4.07 -2.25 24.56
C GLU A 267 -4.88 -0.96 24.79
N PRO A 268 -5.56 -0.79 25.94
CA PRO A 268 -6.45 0.35 26.17
C PRO A 268 -5.81 1.73 25.96
N ALA A 269 -4.55 1.91 26.38
CA ALA A 269 -3.83 3.17 26.23
C ALA A 269 -3.55 3.50 24.75
N ASN A 270 -3.05 2.52 23.98
CA ASN A 270 -2.78 2.68 22.55
C ASN A 270 -4.07 2.85 21.75
N ARG A 271 -5.11 2.08 22.08
CA ARG A 271 -6.45 2.23 21.50
C ARG A 271 -6.98 3.65 21.66
N LYS A 272 -6.85 4.21 22.87
CA LYS A 272 -7.24 5.59 23.17
C LYS A 272 -6.39 6.61 22.40
N LEU A 273 -5.09 6.38 22.26
CA LEU A 273 -4.19 7.23 21.47
C LEU A 273 -4.63 7.27 20.00
N ILE A 274 -4.80 6.10 19.37
CA ILE A 274 -5.22 5.97 17.96
C ILE A 274 -6.56 6.65 17.73
N TYR A 275 -7.55 6.39 18.61
CA TYR A 275 -8.85 7.04 18.54
C TYR A 275 -8.74 8.57 18.65
N THR A 276 -7.89 9.06 19.55
CA THR A 276 -7.67 10.51 19.74
C THR A 276 -7.07 11.14 18.47
N MET A 277 -6.11 10.48 17.83
CA MET A 277 -5.49 10.96 16.59
C MET A 277 -6.46 10.93 15.41
N ALA A 278 -7.23 9.84 15.26
CA ALA A 278 -8.29 9.71 14.26
C ALA A 278 -9.33 10.83 14.41
N ARG A 279 -9.79 11.05 15.65
CA ARG A 279 -10.79 12.08 15.97
C ARG A 279 -10.27 13.49 15.70
N ARG A 280 -8.98 13.76 15.97
CA ARG A 280 -8.36 15.05 15.65
C ARG A 280 -8.40 15.33 14.15
N TYR A 281 -8.05 14.36 13.31
CA TYR A 281 -8.06 14.53 11.85
C TYR A 281 -9.47 14.77 11.30
N VAL A 282 -10.51 14.09 11.81
CA VAL A 282 -11.90 14.28 11.35
C VAL A 282 -12.54 15.58 11.86
N LEU A 283 -12.27 15.94 13.12
CA LEU A 283 -12.93 17.07 13.78
C LEU A 283 -12.22 18.41 13.60
N LEU A 284 -10.98 18.44 13.10
CA LEU A 284 -10.35 19.71 12.79
C LEU A 284 -10.99 20.33 11.53
N ASN A 285 -11.75 21.40 11.75
CA ASN A 285 -11.87 22.45 10.75
C ASN A 285 -10.49 23.12 10.61
N HIS A 286 -9.89 23.01 9.43
CA HIS A 286 -8.66 23.75 9.12
C HIS A 286 -8.91 25.25 9.35
N GLY A 287 -7.89 25.97 9.85
CA GLY A 287 -7.97 27.27 10.54
C GLY A 287 -8.55 28.49 9.80
N MET A 288 -9.37 28.28 8.76
CA MET A 288 -10.11 29.30 8.02
C MET A 288 -11.61 28.96 7.86
N GLY A 289 -12.14 27.98 8.61
CA GLY A 289 -13.56 27.60 8.54
C GLY A 289 -13.95 26.82 7.28
N VAL A 290 -12.97 26.33 6.53
CA VAL A 290 -13.16 25.48 5.35
C VAL A 290 -12.91 24.03 5.75
N ARG A 291 -13.84 23.12 5.43
CA ARG A 291 -13.54 21.67 5.38
C ARG A 291 -12.57 21.45 4.19
N GLY A 292 -11.27 21.49 4.44
CA GLY A 292 -10.26 21.38 3.38
C GLY A 292 -8.88 21.87 3.83
N ASN A 293 -7.82 21.18 3.39
CA ASN A 293 -6.44 21.56 3.70
C ASN A 293 -6.06 22.85 2.92
N PRO A 294 -5.68 23.96 3.59
CA PRO A 294 -5.27 25.19 2.90
C PRO A 294 -4.01 25.02 2.03
N ASN A 295 -3.19 23.98 2.26
CA ASN A 295 -1.92 23.78 1.57
C ASN A 295 -1.99 22.87 0.32
N ALA A 296 -3.05 22.08 0.16
CA ALA A 296 -3.14 21.07 -0.91
C ALA A 296 -4.22 21.37 -1.96
N ALA A 297 -5.01 22.45 -1.79
CA ALA A 297 -6.21 22.76 -2.58
C ALA A 297 -7.27 21.63 -2.66
N ALA A 298 -7.06 20.52 -1.93
CA ALA A 298 -7.97 19.40 -1.84
C ALA A 298 -9.24 19.82 -1.08
N GLN A 299 -10.37 19.80 -1.79
CA GLN A 299 -11.68 20.06 -1.21
C GLN A 299 -12.13 18.83 -0.44
N ALA A 300 -12.50 19.00 0.83
CA ALA A 300 -13.19 17.93 1.52
C ALA A 300 -14.55 17.71 0.85
N ASN A 301 -15.03 16.48 0.88
CA ASN A 301 -16.35 16.16 0.36
C ASN A 301 -17.40 16.94 1.18
N VAL A 302 -18.09 17.89 0.53
CA VAL A 302 -19.07 18.77 1.16
C VAL A 302 -20.27 18.01 1.72
N ASN A 303 -20.56 16.84 1.14
CA ASN A 303 -21.64 15.96 1.58
C ASN A 303 -21.17 14.97 2.65
N PHE A 304 -19.89 14.95 3.03
CA PHE A 304 -19.39 14.02 4.03
C PHE A 304 -20.13 14.19 5.37
N THR A 305 -20.70 13.08 5.84
CA THR A 305 -21.15 12.91 7.21
C THR A 305 -20.39 11.78 7.89
N THR A 306 -20.14 11.93 9.20
CA THR A 306 -19.58 10.82 10.00
C THR A 306 -20.48 9.59 9.94
N LYS A 307 -21.80 9.78 9.85
CA LYS A 307 -22.78 8.69 9.70
C LYS A 307 -22.55 7.88 8.42
N GLU A 308 -22.44 8.52 7.25
CA GLU A 308 -22.19 7.81 5.98
C GLU A 308 -20.81 7.13 5.97
N MET A 309 -19.80 7.76 6.57
CA MET A 309 -18.49 7.12 6.76
C MET A 309 -18.63 5.81 7.57
N PHE A 310 -19.40 5.81 8.65
CA PHE A 310 -19.60 4.59 9.42
C PHE A 310 -20.53 3.60 8.72
N ASP A 311 -21.56 4.05 8.00
CA ASP A 311 -22.54 3.16 7.35
C ASP A 311 -21.99 2.51 6.08
N ASN A 312 -21.22 3.26 5.29
CA ASN A 312 -20.66 2.82 4.01
C ASN A 312 -19.27 3.46 3.76
N PRO A 313 -18.25 3.06 4.54
CA PRO A 313 -16.90 3.63 4.43
C PRO A 313 -16.25 3.41 3.05
N TRP A 314 -16.70 2.40 2.29
CA TRP A 314 -16.21 2.07 0.95
C TRP A 314 -16.49 3.16 -0.08
N HIS A 315 -17.61 3.88 0.08
CA HIS A 315 -18.10 4.86 -0.89
C HIS A 315 -18.23 6.28 -0.30
N SER A 316 -17.63 6.51 0.87
CA SER A 316 -17.74 7.77 1.61
C SER A 316 -16.37 8.42 1.84
N PRO A 317 -15.61 8.76 0.77
CA PRO A 317 -14.29 9.36 0.92
C PRO A 317 -14.40 10.76 1.55
N TYR A 318 -13.54 11.03 2.55
CA TYR A 318 -13.48 12.32 3.25
C TYR A 318 -12.87 13.43 2.39
N TYR A 319 -11.82 13.10 1.63
CA TYR A 319 -11.25 13.91 0.55
C TYR A 319 -11.46 13.15 -0.77
N GLY A 320 -11.69 13.83 -1.89
CA GLY A 320 -12.08 13.22 -3.18
C GLY A 320 -11.10 12.21 -3.83
N ASP A 321 -10.06 11.77 -3.12
CA ASP A 321 -9.03 10.84 -3.60
C ASP A 321 -8.95 9.55 -2.76
N THR A 322 -8.62 8.45 -3.44
CA THR A 322 -8.46 7.08 -2.94
C THR A 322 -7.14 6.82 -2.19
N LEU A 323 -6.35 7.84 -1.86
CA LEU A 323 -5.07 7.65 -1.15
C LEU A 323 -5.22 7.41 0.37
N VAL A 324 -6.40 7.66 0.94
CA VAL A 324 -6.72 7.59 2.38
C VAL A 324 -7.96 6.73 2.78
N PRO A 325 -8.76 6.09 1.89
CA PRO A 325 -9.93 5.29 2.26
C PRO A 325 -9.65 4.23 3.32
N ASP A 326 -8.48 3.59 3.23
CA ASP A 326 -8.12 2.46 4.08
C ASP A 326 -8.03 2.81 5.59
N PHE A 327 -7.53 3.99 5.97
CA PHE A 327 -7.51 4.36 7.39
C PHE A 327 -8.93 4.60 7.93
N TRP A 328 -9.75 5.36 7.21
CA TRP A 328 -11.11 5.69 7.67
C TRP A 328 -11.97 4.44 7.78
N TYR A 329 -11.85 3.58 6.78
CA TYR A 329 -12.45 2.27 6.78
C TYR A 329 -12.13 1.49 8.07
N ARG A 330 -10.84 1.34 8.38
CA ARG A 330 -10.37 0.59 9.54
C ARG A 330 -10.73 1.24 10.87
N ALA A 331 -10.60 2.56 10.97
CA ALA A 331 -11.02 3.30 12.15
C ALA A 331 -12.53 3.16 12.39
N ALA A 332 -13.34 3.16 11.32
CA ALA A 332 -14.77 2.93 11.41
C ALA A 332 -15.10 1.53 11.91
N GLN A 333 -14.42 0.49 11.41
CA GLN A 333 -14.59 -0.87 11.92
C GLN A 333 -14.20 -1.00 13.40
N GLU A 334 -13.10 -0.37 13.79
CA GLU A 334 -12.50 -0.55 15.11
C GLU A 334 -13.21 0.24 16.22
N PHE A 335 -13.68 1.46 15.93
CA PHE A 335 -14.21 2.39 16.93
C PHE A 335 -15.71 2.65 16.84
N ARG A 336 -16.45 1.81 16.10
CA ARG A 336 -17.91 1.87 15.99
C ARG A 336 -18.62 1.83 17.33
#